data_AF-A0A1V2QUB2-F1
#
_entry.id   AF-A0A1V2QUB2-F1
#
_cell.length_a   1.000
_cell.length_b   1.000
_cell.length_c   1.000
_cell.angle_alpha   90.00
_cell.angle_beta   90.00
_cell.angle_gamma   90.00
#
_symmetry.space_group_name_H-M   'P 1'
#
loop_
_entity.id
_entity.type
_entity.pdbx_description
1 polymer ?
#
loop_
_entity_poly.entity_id
_entity_poly.type
_entity_poly.pdbx_seq_one_letter_code
_entity_poly.pdbx_strand_id
1 'polypeptide(L)'
;MICNDSDWPESVRTYQRNVAIDRIRYPMFGAAGADITPCAFWPSEPVEPQVEITDEGPSNVLILHNLRDPATPLAGARELRQAFGDRPGW
;
A
#
# COMPACT_ATOMS: atom_id res chain seq x y z
N MET A 1 -11.30 -7.92 5.01
CA MET A 1 -10.75 -8.11 3.65
C MET A 1 -9.24 -8.01 3.71
N ILE A 2 -8.68 -6.82 3.98
CA ILE A 2 -7.24 -6.52 3.91
C ILE A 2 -6.27 -7.34 4.80
N CYS A 3 -6.74 -8.01 5.85
CA CYS A 3 -5.82 -8.62 6.82
C CYS A 3 -5.04 -9.83 6.30
N ASN A 4 -5.51 -10.46 5.21
CA ASN A 4 -4.86 -11.62 4.60
C ASN A 4 -4.17 -11.29 3.26
N ASP A 5 -4.12 -10.00 2.88
CA ASP A 5 -3.52 -9.54 1.62
C ASP A 5 -2.02 -9.23 1.78
N SER A 6 -1.54 -9.05 3.00
CA SER A 6 -0.14 -8.74 3.33
C SER A 6 0.16 -9.13 4.78
N ASP A 7 1.43 -9.31 5.09
CA ASP A 7 1.88 -9.54 6.46
C ASP A 7 1.87 -8.22 7.25
N TRP A 8 1.18 -8.22 8.40
CA TRP A 8 0.95 -7.02 9.22
C TRP A 8 1.82 -7.09 10.48
N PRO A 9 2.60 -6.04 10.81
CA PRO A 9 3.42 -6.07 12.01
C PRO A 9 2.60 -6.37 13.28
N GLU A 10 3.03 -7.31 14.12
CA GLU A 10 2.33 -7.65 15.37
C GLU A 10 2.87 -6.82 16.54
N SER A 11 4.06 -6.22 16.38
CA SER A 11 4.66 -5.41 17.42
C SER A 11 3.92 -4.09 17.58
N VAL A 12 3.28 -3.90 18.74
CA VAL A 12 2.68 -2.62 19.16
C VAL A 12 3.66 -1.45 19.04
N ARG A 13 4.95 -1.69 19.27
CA ARG A 13 6.00 -0.65 19.19
C ARG A 13 6.14 -0.08 17.78
N THR A 14 5.91 -0.88 16.74
CA THR A 14 5.92 -0.42 15.34
C THR A 14 4.87 0.66 15.13
N TYR A 15 3.63 0.40 15.55
CA TYR A 15 2.53 1.36 15.43
C TYR A 15 2.76 2.61 16.30
N GLN A 16 3.21 2.45 17.55
CA GLN A 16 3.53 3.61 18.40
C GLN A 16 4.55 4.55 17.75
N ARG A 17 5.59 3.99 17.12
CA ARG A 17 6.57 4.77 16.36
C ARG A 17 5.92 5.45 15.15
N ASN A 18 5.14 4.72 14.36
CA ASN A 18 4.50 5.26 13.15
C ASN A 18 3.53 6.39 13.51
N VAL A 19 2.66 6.22 14.50
CA VAL A 19 1.75 7.26 14.98
C VAL A 19 2.52 8.48 15.51
N ALA A 20 3.65 8.30 16.20
CA ALA A 20 4.48 9.41 16.67
C ALA A 20 5.08 10.24 15.52
N ILE A 21 5.43 9.60 14.42
CA ILE A 21 5.98 10.26 13.22
C ILE A 21 4.85 10.91 12.40
N ASP A 22 3.79 10.15 12.11
CA ASP A 22 2.79 10.55 11.12
C ASP A 22 1.80 11.57 11.66
N ARG A 23 1.63 11.67 12.99
CA ARG A 23 0.90 12.80 13.60
C ARG A 23 1.54 14.16 13.29
N ILE A 24 2.86 14.19 13.07
CA ILE A 24 3.60 15.42 12.73
C ILE A 24 3.56 15.64 11.22
N ARG A 25 3.77 14.59 10.42
CA ARG A 25 3.84 14.68 8.96
C ARG A 25 2.48 14.94 8.30
N TYR A 26 1.42 14.35 8.83
CA TYR A 26 0.07 14.43 8.27
C TYR A 26 -0.95 14.81 9.37
N PRO A 27 -0.98 16.08 9.82
CA PRO A 27 -1.69 16.49 11.03
C PRO A 27 -3.20 16.18 11.07
N MET A 28 -3.84 16.06 9.90
CA MET A 28 -5.28 15.80 9.80
C MET A 28 -5.66 14.34 10.04
N PHE A 29 -4.84 13.38 9.61
CA PHE A 29 -5.23 11.96 9.59
C PHE A 29 -4.09 10.96 9.84
N GLY A 30 -2.83 11.40 9.81
CA GLY A 30 -1.66 10.50 9.88
C GLY A 30 -1.62 9.64 11.13
N ALA A 31 -1.98 10.21 12.28
CA ALA A 31 -2.05 9.43 13.52
C ALA A 31 -3.06 8.28 13.43
N ALA A 32 -4.25 8.54 12.89
CA ALA A 32 -5.30 7.54 12.74
C ALA A 32 -4.95 6.51 11.66
N GLY A 33 -4.35 6.94 10.55
CA GLY A 33 -3.93 6.05 9.46
C GLY A 33 -2.74 5.14 9.82
N ALA A 34 -1.90 5.56 10.76
CA ALA A 34 -0.72 4.82 11.19
C ALA A 34 -0.95 3.96 12.45
N ASP A 35 -2.15 3.99 13.03
CA ASP A 35 -2.47 3.29 14.27
C ASP A 35 -2.63 1.79 14.06
N ILE A 36 -2.60 1.04 15.16
CA ILE A 36 -2.80 -0.40 15.15
C ILE A 36 -4.23 -0.75 14.70
N THR A 37 -4.34 -1.73 13.82
CA THR A 37 -5.62 -2.19 13.27
C THR A 37 -5.90 -3.63 13.70
N PRO A 38 -7.14 -4.14 13.54
CA PRO A 38 -7.45 -5.55 13.82
C PRO A 38 -6.57 -6.54 13.06
N CYS A 39 -5.94 -6.16 11.95
CA CYS A 39 -5.11 -7.05 11.15
C CYS A 39 -3.80 -7.45 11.85
N ALA A 40 -3.30 -6.64 12.79
CA ALA A 40 -2.16 -7.01 13.64
C ALA A 40 -2.45 -8.20 14.58
N PHE A 41 -3.71 -8.61 14.68
CA PHE A 41 -4.18 -9.72 15.50
C PHE A 41 -4.92 -10.78 14.67
N TRP A 42 -4.77 -10.73 13.34
CA TRP A 42 -5.43 -11.69 12.46
C TRP A 42 -4.88 -13.09 12.73
N PRO A 43 -5.72 -14.13 12.86
CA PRO A 43 -5.29 -15.43 13.39
C PRO A 43 -4.55 -16.30 12.38
N SER A 44 -4.34 -15.83 11.15
CA SER A 44 -3.71 -16.57 10.07
C SER A 44 -2.71 -15.71 9.32
N GLU A 45 -1.62 -16.32 8.89
CA GLU A 45 -0.69 -15.72 7.93
C GLU A 45 -1.34 -15.55 6.55
N PRO A 46 -0.87 -14.59 5.73
CA PRO A 46 -1.22 -14.54 4.32
C PRO A 46 -0.96 -15.88 3.64
N VAL A 47 -1.95 -16.37 2.91
CA VAL A 47 -1.88 -17.69 2.26
C VAL A 47 -0.91 -17.68 1.08
N GLU A 48 -0.82 -16.54 0.41
CA GLU A 48 0.04 -16.32 -0.75
C GLU A 48 1.08 -15.24 -0.41
N PRO A 49 2.33 -15.38 -0.90
CA PRO A 49 3.30 -14.31 -0.80
C PRO A 49 2.85 -13.10 -1.62
N GLN A 50 3.41 -11.93 -1.31
CA GLN A 50 3.19 -10.74 -2.13
C GLN A 50 3.60 -11.02 -3.59
N VAL A 51 2.70 -10.69 -4.52
CA VAL A 51 2.95 -10.89 -5.95
C VAL A 51 3.92 -9.82 -6.45
N GLU A 52 5.03 -10.27 -7.04
CA GLU A 52 5.96 -9.40 -7.75
C GLU A 52 5.30 -8.86 -9.02
N ILE A 53 5.32 -7.53 -9.20
CA ILE A 53 4.80 -6.88 -10.40
C ILE A 53 5.92 -6.82 -11.43
N THR A 54 5.64 -7.36 -12.63
CA THR A 54 6.62 -7.44 -13.71
C THR A 54 6.17 -6.72 -14.99
N ASP A 55 7.13 -6.43 -15.85
CA ASP A 55 6.93 -5.93 -17.21
C ASP A 55 6.60 -7.03 -18.23
N GLU A 56 6.49 -8.29 -17.78
CA GLU A 56 6.12 -9.43 -18.62
C GLU A 56 4.60 -9.55 -18.79
N GLY A 57 4.12 -9.59 -20.03
CA GLY A 57 2.71 -9.83 -20.35
C GLY A 57 2.19 -8.92 -21.47
N PRO A 58 0.88 -8.97 -21.74
CA PRO A 58 0.29 -8.18 -22.82
C PRO A 58 0.29 -6.69 -22.50
N SER A 59 0.43 -5.86 -23.55
CA SER A 59 0.40 -4.39 -23.47
C SER A 59 -1.01 -3.79 -23.60
N ASN A 60 -2.02 -4.52 -23.15
CA ASN A 60 -3.43 -4.11 -23.19
C ASN A 60 -3.91 -3.53 -21.85
N VAL A 61 -3.01 -2.84 -21.14
CA VAL A 61 -3.25 -2.31 -19.79
C VAL A 61 -3.42 -0.80 -19.86
N LEU A 62 -4.47 -0.26 -19.24
CA LEU A 62 -4.63 1.17 -19.01
C LEU A 62 -4.46 1.46 -17.51
N ILE A 63 -3.54 2.36 -17.16
CA ILE A 63 -3.43 2.89 -15.79
C ILE A 63 -4.01 4.29 -15.78
N LEU A 64 -5.11 4.47 -15.04
CA LEU A 64 -5.76 5.76 -14.85
C LEU A 64 -5.54 6.23 -13.42
N HIS A 65 -5.11 7.48 -13.27
CA HIS A 65 -4.86 8.06 -11.94
C HIS A 65 -5.21 9.53 -11.87
N ASN A 66 -5.76 9.97 -10.73
CA ASN A 66 -6.00 11.39 -10.45
C ASN A 66 -4.80 12.02 -9.74
N LEU A 67 -4.44 13.26 -10.10
CA LEU A 67 -3.29 13.97 -9.53
C LEU A 67 -3.40 14.22 -8.01
N ARG A 68 -4.62 14.18 -7.46
CA ARG A 68 -4.91 14.51 -6.05
C ARG A 68 -5.78 13.46 -5.37
N ASP A 69 -5.65 12.19 -5.74
CA ASP A 69 -6.31 11.09 -5.04
C ASP A 69 -5.64 10.86 -3.66
N PRO A 70 -6.38 11.01 -2.53
CA PRO A 70 -5.83 10.80 -1.20
C PRO A 70 -5.81 9.32 -0.77
N ALA A 71 -6.61 8.45 -1.40
CA ALA A 71 -6.71 7.03 -1.07
C ALA A 71 -5.63 6.22 -1.79
N THR A 72 -5.33 6.58 -3.04
CA THR A 72 -4.23 6.00 -3.82
C THR A 72 -3.34 7.15 -4.33
N PRO A 73 -2.27 7.53 -3.63
CA PRO A 73 -1.46 8.68 -4.04
C PRO A 73 -0.77 8.49 -5.40
N LEU A 74 -0.56 9.59 -6.14
CA LEU A 74 0.10 9.59 -7.46
C LEU A 74 1.49 8.93 -7.46
N ALA A 75 2.20 8.97 -6.33
CA ALA A 75 3.49 8.30 -6.18
C ALA A 75 3.37 6.79 -6.43
N GLY A 76 2.41 6.13 -5.78
CA GLY A 76 2.18 4.69 -5.97
C GLY A 76 1.73 4.35 -7.39
N ALA A 77 0.94 5.22 -8.04
CA ALA A 77 0.56 5.02 -9.44
C ALA A 77 1.76 5.10 -10.41
N ARG A 78 2.74 5.98 -10.11
CA ARG A 78 3.97 6.10 -10.89
C ARG A 78 4.89 4.90 -10.67
N GLU A 79 5.00 4.41 -9.44
CA GLU A 79 5.73 3.18 -9.11
C GLU A 79 5.14 1.97 -9.84
N LEU A 80 3.80 1.82 -9.80
CA LEU A 80 3.10 0.77 -10.54
C LEU A 80 3.31 0.89 -12.06
N ARG A 81 3.21 2.11 -12.61
CA ARG A 81 3.48 2.38 -14.03
C ARG A 81 4.91 2.01 -14.42
N GLN A 82 5.88 2.28 -13.55
CA GLN A 82 7.27 1.93 -13.80
C GLN A 82 7.48 0.41 -13.76
N ALA A 83 6.91 -0.28 -12.77
CA ALA A 83 7.01 -1.73 -12.62
C ALA A 83 6.43 -2.49 -13.82
N PHE A 84 5.37 -1.98 -14.44
CA PHE A 84 4.77 -2.59 -15.62
C PHE A 84 5.54 -2.37 -16.95
N GLY A 85 6.66 -1.62 -16.95
CA GLY A 85 7.45 -1.40 -18.17
C GLY A 85 6.62 -0.82 -19.33
N ASP A 86 6.74 -1.36 -20.53
CA ASP A 86 6.02 -0.85 -21.71
C ASP A 86 4.59 -1.41 -21.85
N ARG A 87 4.09 -2.18 -20.88
CA ARG A 87 2.76 -2.78 -20.94
C ARG A 87 1.62 -1.75 -20.92
N PRO A 88 1.67 -0.69 -20.11
CA PRO A 88 0.65 0.34 -20.13
C PRO A 88 0.98 1.30 -21.28
N GLY A 89 0.57 0.89 -22.47
CA GLY A 89 0.77 1.60 -23.73
C GLY A 89 -0.26 2.71 -23.93
N TRP A 90 0.16 3.71 -24.70
CA TRP A 90 -0.72 4.69 -25.34
C TRP A 90 -1.01 4.24 -26.78
#